data_AF-A0A1B0FES6-F1
#
_entry.id   AF-A0A1B0FES6-F1
#
_cell.length_a   1.000
_cell.length_b   1.000
_cell.length_c   1.000
_cell.angle_alpha   90.00
_cell.angle_beta   90.00
_cell.angle_gamma   90.00
#
_symmetry.space_group_name_H-M   'P 1'
#
loop_
_entity.id
_entity.type
_entity.pdbx_description
1 polymer ?
#
loop_
_entity_poly.entity_id
_entity_poly.type
_entity_poly.pdbx_seq_one_letter_code
_entity_poly.pdbx_strand_id
1 'polypeptide(L)'
;MPPGDTSSGEPEIKSDEQIHHMRVSCKLTANVLKACEGIIKVGVKTDEVDEFLHELIISSNAYPSPLRYGGFPKSICTSVNDVACHGIPDDRCLVDGDIVNVDISVYYDGYHGDCSKTFLVGNVDEEGCYLVKSTEECLNECVSLCRPNVEFNAIGNHINEFCKGKGLNVIPAFIGHGIGTYFHGPPEILHFSKK
;
A
#
# COMPACT_ATOMS: atom_id res chain seq x y z
N MET A 1 14.68 17.15 6.48
CA MET A 1 13.79 17.06 5.31
C MET A 1 13.18 15.65 5.33
N PRO A 2 11.91 15.47 4.93
CA PRO A 2 11.41 14.12 4.70
C PRO A 2 12.34 13.39 3.71
N PRO A 3 12.62 12.10 3.91
CA PRO A 3 13.47 11.34 3.00
C PRO A 3 12.74 11.03 1.69
N GLY A 4 13.46 11.19 0.57
CA GLY A 4 13.07 10.76 -0.78
C GLY A 4 11.96 11.60 -1.45
N ASP A 5 12.33 12.45 -2.40
CA ASP A 5 11.39 13.09 -3.34
C ASP A 5 10.96 12.14 -4.47
N THR A 6 9.99 12.56 -5.28
CA THR A 6 9.63 11.87 -6.53
C THR A 6 10.82 11.81 -7.49
N SER A 7 11.17 10.64 -8.01
CA SER A 7 12.20 10.47 -9.03
C SER A 7 11.59 10.47 -10.44
N SER A 8 12.28 11.10 -11.39
CA SER A 8 11.90 11.14 -12.82
C SER A 8 12.98 10.48 -13.69
N GLY A 9 12.59 9.73 -14.71
CA GLY A 9 13.53 9.14 -15.67
C GLY A 9 13.18 7.70 -16.04
N GLU A 10 14.22 6.91 -16.36
CA GLU A 10 14.09 5.49 -16.70
C GLU A 10 13.98 4.62 -15.42
N PRO A 11 13.32 3.45 -15.49
CA PRO A 11 13.30 2.47 -14.40
C PRO A 11 14.71 2.08 -13.95
N GLU A 12 14.96 2.12 -12.65
CA GLU A 12 16.26 1.78 -12.06
C GLU A 12 16.51 0.26 -12.05
N ILE A 13 17.65 -0.18 -12.59
CA ILE A 13 18.18 -1.52 -12.34
C ILE A 13 19.03 -1.47 -11.07
N LYS A 14 18.50 -2.06 -9.99
CA LYS A 14 19.15 -2.07 -8.68
C LYS A 14 20.36 -3.00 -8.65
N SER A 15 21.44 -2.54 -8.03
CA SER A 15 22.60 -3.36 -7.64
C SER A 15 22.27 -4.32 -6.51
N ASP A 16 23.15 -5.30 -6.25
CA ASP A 16 22.97 -6.27 -5.16
C ASP A 16 22.88 -5.60 -3.78
N GLU A 17 23.62 -4.52 -3.56
CA GLU A 17 23.58 -3.71 -2.33
C GLU A 17 22.22 -3.02 -2.19
N GLN A 18 21.74 -2.36 -3.25
CA GLN A 18 20.41 -1.74 -3.25
C GLN A 18 19.30 -2.78 -3.01
N ILE A 19 19.40 -3.96 -3.62
CA ILE A 19 18.47 -5.07 -3.40
C ILE A 19 18.51 -5.54 -1.93
N HIS A 20 19.69 -5.59 -1.30
CA HIS A 20 19.81 -5.93 0.11
C HIS A 20 19.05 -4.93 1.00
N HIS A 21 19.26 -3.62 0.83
CA HIS A 21 18.57 -2.62 1.63
C HIS A 21 17.05 -2.61 1.38
N MET A 22 16.61 -2.77 0.12
CA MET A 22 15.19 -2.94 -0.20
C MET A 22 14.58 -4.12 0.55
N ARG A 23 15.25 -5.28 0.60
CA ARG A 23 14.76 -6.45 1.35
C ARG A 23 14.59 -6.14 2.83
N VAL A 24 15.53 -5.42 3.44
CA VAL A 24 15.46 -5.05 4.86
C VAL A 24 14.32 -4.07 5.11
N SER A 25 14.21 -3.01 4.31
CA SER A 25 13.17 -1.99 4.45
C SER A 25 11.76 -2.54 4.19
N CYS A 26 11.56 -3.31 3.12
CA CYS A 26 10.28 -4.00 2.85
C CYS A 26 9.92 -5.02 3.95
N LYS A 27 10.91 -5.73 4.51
CA LYS A 27 10.65 -6.66 5.63
C LYS A 27 10.19 -5.91 6.88
N LEU A 28 10.80 -4.78 7.20
CA LEU A 28 10.34 -3.93 8.29
C LEU A 28 8.91 -3.44 8.04
N THR A 29 8.64 -2.91 6.84
CA THR A 29 7.30 -2.46 6.42
C THR A 29 6.25 -3.56 6.63
N ALA A 30 6.52 -4.77 6.15
CA ALA A 30 5.61 -5.91 6.30
C ALA A 30 5.38 -6.31 7.77
N ASN A 31 6.42 -6.21 8.62
CA ASN A 31 6.28 -6.46 10.06
C ASN A 31 5.41 -5.40 10.74
N VAL A 32 5.54 -4.14 10.34
CA VAL A 32 4.70 -3.03 10.84
C VAL A 32 3.25 -3.25 10.41
N LEU A 33 3.00 -3.57 9.13
CA LEU A 33 1.64 -3.86 8.62
C LEU A 33 1.00 -5.06 9.33
N LYS A 34 1.79 -6.09 9.66
CA LYS A 34 1.29 -7.23 10.43
C LYS A 34 0.83 -6.85 11.83
N ALA A 35 1.42 -5.83 12.46
CA ALA A 35 1.01 -5.38 13.78
C ALA A 35 -0.44 -4.83 13.81
N CYS A 36 -0.97 -4.40 12.66
CA CYS A 36 -2.36 -3.97 12.52
C CYS A 36 -3.38 -5.06 12.92
N GLU A 37 -3.05 -6.34 12.75
CA GLU A 37 -3.92 -7.48 13.10
C GLU A 37 -4.36 -7.47 14.58
N GLY A 38 -3.56 -6.88 15.46
CA GLY A 38 -3.87 -6.79 16.89
C GLY A 38 -4.73 -5.60 17.31
N ILE A 39 -4.88 -4.60 16.43
CA ILE A 39 -5.47 -3.29 16.80
C ILE A 39 -6.67 -2.89 15.93
N ILE A 40 -6.79 -3.40 14.70
CA ILE A 40 -7.95 -3.12 13.85
C ILE A 40 -9.17 -3.88 14.39
N LYS A 41 -10.06 -3.15 15.06
CA LYS A 41 -11.30 -3.67 15.65
C LYS A 41 -12.33 -2.56 15.85
N VAL A 42 -13.58 -2.96 16.06
CA VAL A 42 -14.69 -2.05 16.35
C VAL A 42 -14.35 -1.13 17.52
N GLY A 43 -14.60 0.16 17.34
CA GLY A 43 -14.41 1.22 18.33
C GLY A 43 -13.05 1.93 18.28
N VAL A 44 -12.04 1.34 17.64
CA VAL A 44 -10.71 1.96 17.51
C VAL A 44 -10.76 3.07 16.47
N LYS A 45 -10.20 4.24 16.79
CA LYS A 45 -10.07 5.35 15.85
C LYS A 45 -8.96 5.09 14.85
N THR A 46 -9.10 5.60 13.64
CA THR A 46 -8.00 5.57 12.67
C THR A 46 -6.77 6.31 13.18
N ASP A 47 -6.93 7.38 13.97
CA ASP A 47 -5.80 8.08 14.59
C ASP A 47 -5.07 7.26 15.67
N GLU A 48 -5.78 6.42 16.41
CA GLU A 48 -5.15 5.50 17.37
C GLU A 48 -4.32 4.43 16.65
N VAL A 49 -4.72 4.05 15.43
CA VAL A 49 -3.94 3.16 14.55
C VAL A 49 -2.69 3.88 14.06
N ASP A 50 -2.79 5.14 13.63
CA ASP A 50 -1.63 5.95 13.22
C ASP A 50 -0.63 6.13 14.35
N GLU A 51 -1.08 6.51 15.55
CA GLU A 51 -0.23 6.71 16.73
C GLU A 51 0.55 5.45 17.08
N PHE A 52 -0.13 4.30 17.15
CA PHE A 52 0.51 3.01 17.43
C PHE A 52 1.58 2.65 16.39
N LEU A 53 1.27 2.80 15.10
CA LEU A 53 2.20 2.44 14.04
C LEU A 53 3.34 3.46 13.90
N HIS A 54 3.09 4.75 14.17
CA HIS A 54 4.12 5.77 14.27
C HIS A 54 5.16 5.38 15.33
N GLU A 55 4.72 5.05 16.54
CA GLU A 55 5.62 4.64 17.62
C GLU A 55 6.40 3.36 17.26
N LEU A 56 5.75 2.40 16.61
CA LEU A 56 6.39 1.16 16.16
C LEU A 56 7.47 1.42 15.09
N ILE A 57 7.20 2.32 14.14
CA ILE A 57 8.16 2.71 13.09
C ILE A 57 9.36 3.44 13.70
N ILE A 58 9.11 4.42 14.59
CA ILE A 58 10.16 5.19 15.26
C ILE A 58 11.03 4.29 16.15
N SER A 59 10.41 3.42 16.95
CA SER A 59 11.15 2.47 17.81
C SER A 59 11.96 1.43 17.02
N SER A 60 11.61 1.22 15.76
CA SER A 60 12.37 0.41 14.80
C SER A 60 13.52 1.18 14.11
N ASN A 61 13.80 2.42 14.53
CA ASN A 61 14.78 3.33 13.91
C ASN A 61 14.49 3.62 12.42
N ALA A 62 13.21 3.63 12.04
CA ALA A 62 12.77 4.01 10.71
C ALA A 62 11.98 5.32 10.74
N TYR A 63 11.79 5.91 9.57
CA TYR A 63 10.94 7.09 9.40
C TYR A 63 9.64 6.70 8.69
N PRO A 64 8.46 7.18 9.14
CA PRO A 64 7.20 6.94 8.45
C PRO A 64 7.13 7.79 7.16
N SER A 65 7.33 7.17 6.00
CA SER A 65 7.51 7.88 4.72
C SER A 65 6.37 8.83 4.35
N PRO A 66 5.08 8.49 4.58
CA PRO A 66 3.96 9.40 4.32
C PRO A 66 4.04 10.72 5.09
N LEU A 67 4.69 10.74 6.26
CA LEU A 67 4.71 11.92 7.12
C LEU A 67 5.40 13.09 6.40
N ARG A 68 4.65 14.18 6.19
CA ARG A 68 5.04 15.40 5.47
C ARG A 68 5.31 15.20 3.96
N TYR A 69 5.12 14.00 3.42
CA TYR A 69 5.24 13.77 1.98
C TYR A 69 4.12 14.51 1.24
N GLY A 70 4.47 15.45 0.36
CA GLY A 70 3.47 16.30 -0.31
C GLY A 70 2.60 17.13 0.66
N GLY A 71 3.04 17.33 1.91
CA GLY A 71 2.26 17.98 2.96
C GLY A 71 1.28 17.05 3.71
N PHE A 72 1.34 15.73 3.48
CA PHE A 72 0.49 14.76 4.17
C PHE A 72 0.75 14.78 5.69
N PRO A 73 -0.30 14.81 6.54
CA PRO A 73 -0.15 15.18 7.94
C PRO A 73 0.13 14.00 8.90
N LYS A 74 -0.02 12.76 8.44
CA LYS A 74 0.00 11.55 9.27
C LYS A 74 1.08 10.56 8.82
N SER A 75 1.29 9.51 9.59
CA SER A 75 2.40 8.56 9.43
C SER A 75 2.07 7.42 8.48
N ILE A 76 0.78 7.10 8.36
CA ILE A 76 0.22 6.07 7.48
C ILE A 76 -1.06 6.59 6.81
N CYS A 77 -1.62 5.81 5.87
CA CYS A 77 -2.97 6.06 5.35
C CYS A 77 -3.95 5.02 5.89
N THR A 78 -5.17 5.45 6.22
CA THR A 78 -6.30 4.59 6.60
C THR A 78 -7.50 4.91 5.72
N SER A 79 -7.84 4.00 4.80
CA SER A 79 -8.89 4.23 3.80
C SER A 79 -10.08 3.31 4.09
N VAL A 80 -11.11 3.88 4.71
CA VAL A 80 -12.29 3.13 5.15
C VAL A 80 -13.37 3.16 4.07
N ASN A 81 -13.95 2.00 3.76
CA ASN A 81 -15.08 1.81 2.83
C ASN A 81 -14.90 2.46 1.45
N ASP A 82 -15.55 3.58 1.19
CA ASP A 82 -15.57 4.28 -0.12
C ASP A 82 -14.32 5.12 -0.38
N VAL A 83 -13.44 5.26 0.62
CA VAL A 83 -12.13 5.90 0.44
C VAL A 83 -11.20 4.96 -0.34
N ALA A 84 -10.87 5.34 -1.58
CA ALA A 84 -10.06 4.51 -2.47
C ALA A 84 -8.61 4.31 -2.00
N CYS A 85 -7.94 5.41 -1.62
CA CYS A 85 -6.60 5.43 -1.03
C CYS A 85 -6.36 6.79 -0.35
N HIS A 86 -5.22 6.92 0.34
CA HIS A 86 -4.77 8.16 0.99
C HIS A 86 -5.75 8.76 2.01
N GLY A 87 -6.60 7.93 2.62
CA GLY A 87 -7.40 8.38 3.75
C GLY A 87 -6.50 8.87 4.89
N ILE A 88 -6.77 10.05 5.42
CA ILE A 88 -6.02 10.66 6.52
C ILE A 88 -6.58 10.09 7.84
N PRO A 89 -5.75 9.45 8.68
CA PRO A 89 -6.14 9.08 10.04
C PRO A 89 -6.74 10.25 10.83
N ASP A 90 -7.88 10.00 11.48
CA ASP A 90 -8.68 11.00 12.19
C ASP A 90 -9.46 10.39 13.37
N ASP A 91 -10.37 11.18 13.96
CA ASP A 91 -11.17 10.78 15.11
C ASP A 91 -12.28 9.75 14.80
N ARG A 92 -12.40 9.26 13.56
CA ARG A 92 -13.42 8.28 13.18
C ARG A 92 -13.11 6.91 13.79
N CYS A 93 -13.99 6.44 14.67
CA CYS A 93 -13.99 5.05 15.12
C CYS A 93 -14.38 4.09 13.98
N LEU A 94 -13.65 2.98 13.86
CA LEU A 94 -14.04 1.83 13.06
C LEU A 94 -15.33 1.22 13.63
N VAL A 95 -16.27 0.86 12.76
CA VAL A 95 -17.55 0.25 13.15
C VAL A 95 -17.68 -1.18 12.65
N ASP A 96 -18.57 -1.95 13.26
CA ASP A 96 -18.88 -3.32 12.80
C ASP A 96 -19.36 -3.28 11.35
N GLY A 97 -18.74 -4.08 10.50
CA GLY A 97 -19.04 -4.14 9.07
C GLY A 97 -18.12 -3.28 8.19
N ASP A 98 -17.25 -2.43 8.75
CA ASP A 98 -16.28 -1.67 7.96
C ASP A 98 -15.25 -2.61 7.28
N ILE A 99 -14.81 -2.22 6.09
CA ILE A 99 -13.50 -2.61 5.56
C ILE A 99 -12.56 -1.42 5.62
N VAL A 100 -11.30 -1.64 6.01
CA VAL A 100 -10.30 -0.56 6.09
C VAL A 100 -8.98 -1.00 5.48
N ASN A 101 -8.52 -0.27 4.46
CA ASN A 101 -7.17 -0.40 3.98
C ASN A 101 -6.20 0.39 4.88
N VAL A 102 -5.13 -0.26 5.32
CA VAL A 102 -4.01 0.40 5.99
C VAL A 102 -2.81 0.32 5.06
N ASP A 103 -2.30 1.49 4.69
CA ASP A 103 -1.15 1.64 3.79
C ASP A 103 0.05 2.18 4.57
N ILE A 104 1.16 1.45 4.50
CA ILE A 104 2.35 1.69 5.31
C ILE A 104 3.56 1.73 4.41
N SER A 105 4.32 2.82 4.54
CA SER A 105 5.62 2.92 3.92
C SER A 105 6.64 3.43 4.93
N VAL A 106 7.78 2.73 5.06
CA VAL A 106 8.86 3.11 5.99
C VAL A 106 10.11 3.48 5.21
N TYR A 107 10.86 4.44 5.71
CA TYR A 107 12.20 4.74 5.23
C TYR A 107 13.22 4.24 6.25
N TYR A 108 13.99 3.25 5.86
CA TYR A 108 14.97 2.60 6.71
C TYR A 108 16.28 2.44 5.94
N ASP A 109 17.38 2.86 6.57
CA ASP A 109 18.74 2.72 6.05
C ASP A 109 18.91 3.21 4.60
N GLY A 110 18.26 4.33 4.27
CA GLY A 110 18.37 4.95 2.95
C GLY A 110 17.30 4.56 1.93
N TYR A 111 16.40 3.61 2.24
CA TYR A 111 15.46 3.04 1.28
C TYR A 111 14.03 2.97 1.82
N HIS A 112 13.06 3.23 0.94
CA HIS A 112 11.65 3.05 1.22
C HIS A 112 11.23 1.59 1.02
N GLY A 113 10.42 1.08 1.93
CA GLY A 113 9.58 -0.10 1.73
C GLY A 113 8.13 0.32 1.81
N ASP A 114 7.25 -0.36 1.08
CA ASP A 114 5.85 0.03 0.93
C ASP A 114 4.95 -1.19 0.75
N CYS A 115 3.86 -1.26 1.51
CA CYS A 115 2.79 -2.23 1.33
C CYS A 115 1.50 -1.84 2.08
N SER A 116 0.37 -2.32 1.57
CA SER A 116 -0.93 -2.14 2.21
C SER A 116 -1.72 -3.44 2.27
N LYS A 117 -2.75 -3.44 3.12
CA LYS A 117 -3.75 -4.52 3.20
C LYS A 117 -5.09 -3.97 3.63
N THR A 118 -6.16 -4.53 3.07
CA THR A 118 -7.52 -4.28 3.54
C THR A 118 -7.91 -5.28 4.63
N PHE A 119 -8.34 -4.77 5.78
CA PHE A 119 -8.77 -5.51 6.95
C PHE A 119 -10.30 -5.49 7.07
N LEU A 120 -10.86 -6.59 7.57
CA LEU A 120 -12.29 -6.71 7.89
C LEU A 120 -12.50 -6.31 9.36
N VAL A 121 -13.45 -5.41 9.63
CA VAL A 121 -13.77 -4.95 10.99
C VAL A 121 -15.05 -5.61 11.46
N GLY A 122 -14.93 -6.57 12.38
CA GLY A 122 -16.09 -7.28 12.91
C GLY A 122 -16.79 -8.13 11.86
N ASN A 123 -18.12 -8.02 11.74
CA ASN A 123 -18.96 -8.80 10.85
C ASN A 123 -19.21 -8.06 9.52
N VAL A 124 -18.24 -8.13 8.61
CA VAL A 124 -18.38 -7.60 7.25
C VAL A 124 -19.36 -8.46 6.44
N ASP A 125 -20.14 -7.81 5.60
CA ASP A 125 -21.10 -8.47 4.71
C ASP A 125 -20.42 -9.29 3.60
N GLU A 126 -21.24 -10.05 2.86
CA GLU A 126 -20.74 -10.93 1.79
C GLU A 126 -20.08 -10.13 0.66
N GLU A 127 -20.60 -8.93 0.33
CA GLU A 127 -20.07 -8.07 -0.73
C GLU A 127 -18.69 -7.50 -0.36
N GLY A 128 -18.52 -7.00 0.86
CA GLY A 128 -17.24 -6.52 1.38
C GLY A 128 -16.20 -7.63 1.48
N CYS A 129 -16.59 -8.82 1.98
CA CYS A 129 -15.72 -9.99 2.00
C CYS A 129 -15.30 -10.42 0.58
N TYR A 130 -16.25 -10.41 -0.36
CA TYR A 130 -16.00 -10.74 -1.77
C TYR A 130 -15.04 -9.76 -2.43
N LEU A 131 -15.24 -8.45 -2.21
CA LEU A 131 -14.36 -7.40 -2.73
C LEU A 131 -12.93 -7.59 -2.22
N VAL A 132 -12.73 -7.67 -0.90
CA VAL A 132 -11.40 -7.79 -0.28
C VAL A 132 -10.67 -9.03 -0.78
N LYS A 133 -11.35 -10.19 -0.79
CA LYS A 133 -10.75 -11.44 -1.27
C LYS A 133 -10.40 -11.39 -2.74
N SER A 134 -11.28 -10.82 -3.58
CA SER A 134 -11.05 -10.71 -5.01
C SER A 134 -9.89 -9.79 -5.35
N THR A 135 -9.75 -8.67 -4.62
CA THR A 135 -8.60 -7.76 -4.79
C THR A 135 -7.29 -8.42 -4.40
N GLU A 136 -7.25 -9.19 -3.31
CA GLU A 136 -6.07 -9.95 -2.90
C GLU A 136 -5.71 -11.07 -3.89
N GLU A 137 -6.70 -11.80 -4.41
CA GLU A 137 -6.54 -12.80 -5.48
C GLU A 137 -5.92 -12.17 -6.73
N CYS A 138 -6.47 -11.03 -7.19
CA CYS A 138 -5.98 -10.31 -8.35
C CYS A 138 -4.52 -9.84 -8.17
N LEU A 139 -4.18 -9.29 -7.01
CA LEU A 139 -2.81 -8.87 -6.69
C LEU A 139 -1.83 -10.04 -6.79
N ASN A 140 -2.16 -11.19 -6.19
CA ASN A 140 -1.32 -12.38 -6.21
C ASN A 140 -1.10 -12.91 -7.63
N GLU A 141 -2.14 -12.90 -8.46
CA GLU A 141 -2.03 -13.27 -9.88
C GLU A 141 -1.10 -12.30 -10.63
N CYS A 142 -1.24 -10.99 -10.42
CA CYS A 142 -0.37 -9.98 -11.05
C CYS A 142 1.09 -10.11 -10.62
N VAL A 143 1.37 -10.38 -9.35
CA VAL A 143 2.73 -10.63 -8.87
C VAL A 143 3.35 -11.85 -9.57
N SER A 144 2.55 -12.89 -9.86
CA SER A 144 3.02 -14.07 -10.58
C SER A 144 3.40 -13.79 -12.05
N LEU A 145 2.91 -12.69 -12.64
CA LEU A 145 3.28 -12.25 -13.99
C LEU A 145 4.66 -11.58 -14.03
N CYS A 146 5.16 -11.08 -12.90
CA CYS A 146 6.40 -10.30 -12.83
C CYS A 146 7.64 -11.17 -13.08
N ARG A 147 8.23 -11.06 -14.27
CA ARG A 147 9.47 -11.74 -14.68
C ARG A 147 10.14 -11.02 -15.86
N PRO A 148 11.41 -11.31 -16.16
CA PRO A 148 12.09 -10.71 -17.32
C PRO A 148 11.29 -10.89 -18.61
N ASN A 149 11.28 -9.84 -19.44
CA ASN A 149 10.62 -9.75 -20.75
C ASN A 149 9.08 -9.73 -20.74
N VAL A 150 8.44 -9.51 -19.59
CA VAL A 150 7.01 -9.21 -19.52
C VAL A 150 6.82 -7.69 -19.49
N GLU A 151 5.95 -7.18 -20.37
CA GLU A 151 5.62 -5.75 -20.42
C GLU A 151 4.81 -5.32 -19.19
N PHE A 152 5.06 -4.10 -18.67
CA PHE A 152 4.32 -3.59 -17.51
C PHE A 152 2.81 -3.49 -17.75
N ASN A 153 2.37 -3.24 -18.99
CA ASN A 153 0.95 -3.18 -19.35
C ASN A 153 0.20 -4.51 -19.13
N ALA A 154 0.92 -5.64 -19.02
CA ALA A 154 0.34 -6.95 -18.78
C ALA A 154 -0.40 -7.00 -17.43
N ILE A 155 0.10 -6.24 -16.44
CA ILE A 155 -0.53 -6.10 -15.13
C ILE A 155 -1.91 -5.43 -15.29
N GLY A 156 -1.97 -4.24 -15.90
CA GLY A 156 -3.24 -3.52 -16.09
C GLY A 156 -4.24 -4.24 -17.00
N ASN A 157 -3.77 -4.99 -18.01
CA ASN A 157 -4.62 -5.83 -18.84
C ASN A 157 -5.23 -6.98 -18.03
N HIS A 158 -4.43 -7.65 -17.20
CA HIS A 158 -4.89 -8.74 -16.33
C HIS A 158 -5.92 -8.26 -15.32
N ILE A 159 -5.64 -7.16 -14.61
CA ILE A 159 -6.55 -6.58 -13.61
C ILE A 159 -7.89 -6.23 -14.26
N ASN A 160 -7.90 -5.60 -15.44
CA ASN A 160 -9.14 -5.25 -16.13
C ASN A 160 -10.00 -6.48 -16.47
N GLU A 161 -9.42 -7.54 -17.03
CA GLU A 161 -10.18 -8.76 -17.37
C GLU A 161 -10.64 -9.50 -16.11
N PHE A 162 -9.79 -9.56 -15.08
CA PHE A 162 -10.15 -10.14 -13.78
C PHE A 162 -11.35 -9.43 -13.15
N CYS A 163 -11.28 -8.11 -13.02
CA CYS A 163 -12.34 -7.30 -12.43
C CYS A 163 -13.64 -7.44 -13.24
N LYS A 164 -13.57 -7.36 -14.57
CA LYS A 164 -14.74 -7.54 -15.44
C LYS A 164 -15.39 -8.92 -15.27
N GLY A 165 -14.60 -9.99 -15.18
CA GLY A 165 -15.09 -11.34 -14.96
C GLY A 165 -15.72 -11.55 -13.58
N LYS A 166 -15.30 -10.77 -12.58
CA LYS A 166 -15.79 -10.80 -11.19
C LYS A 166 -16.90 -9.78 -10.92
N GLY A 167 -17.31 -8.98 -11.91
CA GLY A 167 -18.31 -7.91 -11.73
C GLY A 167 -17.81 -6.71 -10.91
N LEU A 168 -16.49 -6.50 -10.85
CA LEU A 168 -15.82 -5.41 -10.14
C LEU A 168 -15.29 -4.35 -11.13
N ASN A 169 -14.96 -3.16 -10.61
CA ASN A 169 -14.40 -2.06 -11.39
C ASN A 169 -13.00 -1.67 -10.90
N VAL A 170 -12.18 -1.18 -11.82
CA VAL A 170 -10.85 -0.62 -11.52
C VAL A 170 -10.96 0.89 -11.41
N ILE A 171 -10.28 1.49 -10.42
CA ILE A 171 -10.19 2.94 -10.26
C ILE A 171 -9.03 3.46 -11.13
N PRO A 172 -9.28 4.25 -12.20
CA PRO A 172 -8.23 4.68 -13.13
C PRO A 172 -7.45 5.91 -12.66
N ALA A 173 -7.60 6.30 -11.38
CA ALA A 173 -6.98 7.49 -10.81
C ALA A 173 -5.63 7.21 -10.13
N PHE A 174 -5.34 5.96 -9.79
CA PHE A 174 -4.13 5.56 -9.06
C PHE A 174 -3.42 4.41 -9.75
N ILE A 175 -2.09 4.39 -9.60
CA ILE A 175 -1.17 3.51 -10.31
C ILE A 175 -0.12 2.99 -9.33
N GLY A 176 0.52 1.87 -9.63
CA GLY A 176 1.74 1.46 -8.96
C GLY A 176 2.95 2.26 -9.43
N HIS A 177 4.05 2.15 -8.71
CA HIS A 177 5.27 2.93 -8.96
C HIS A 177 6.52 2.12 -8.65
N GLY A 178 7.65 2.56 -9.21
CA GLY A 178 8.95 2.19 -8.70
C GLY A 178 9.23 2.83 -7.35
N ILE A 179 10.11 2.18 -6.58
CA ILE A 179 10.48 2.57 -5.22
C ILE A 179 11.95 2.22 -4.97
N GLY A 180 12.62 2.97 -4.10
CA GLY A 180 14.04 2.80 -3.81
C GLY A 180 14.52 3.77 -2.75
N THR A 181 15.61 4.48 -3.07
CA THR A 181 16.05 5.66 -2.30
C THR A 181 15.08 6.86 -2.43
N TYR A 182 14.14 6.75 -3.36
CA TYR A 182 13.01 7.64 -3.60
C TYR A 182 11.70 6.93 -3.24
N PHE A 183 10.68 7.70 -2.84
CA PHE A 183 9.39 7.13 -2.44
C PHE A 183 8.57 6.68 -3.67
N HIS A 184 8.38 7.58 -4.63
CA HIS A 184 7.68 7.31 -5.89
C HIS A 184 8.57 7.64 -7.10
N GLY A 185 8.60 6.78 -8.11
CA GLY A 185 9.33 7.03 -9.35
C GLY A 185 9.08 5.95 -10.40
N PRO A 186 9.84 5.93 -11.51
CA PRO A 186 9.64 4.96 -12.59
C PRO A 186 9.98 3.53 -12.13
N PRO A 187 9.32 2.50 -12.71
CA PRO A 187 8.26 2.60 -13.72
C PRO A 187 6.90 2.98 -13.13
N GLU A 188 6.07 3.65 -13.93
CA GLU A 188 4.64 3.76 -13.67
C GLU A 188 3.94 2.45 -14.04
N ILE A 189 3.14 1.89 -13.12
CA ILE A 189 2.42 0.63 -13.33
C ILE A 189 0.92 0.89 -13.36
N LEU A 190 0.34 0.95 -14.55
CA LEU A 190 -1.10 1.16 -14.70
C LEU A 190 -1.87 -0.10 -14.27
N HIS A 191 -2.90 0.09 -13.45
CA HIS A 191 -3.81 -1.00 -13.02
C HIS A 191 -4.98 -1.23 -13.98
N PHE A 192 -5.04 -0.47 -15.07
CA PHE A 192 -6.07 -0.58 -16.10
C PHE A 192 -5.42 -0.72 -17.48
N SER A 193 -6.15 -1.34 -18.40
CA SER A 193 -5.76 -1.43 -19.81
C SER A 193 -5.79 -0.05 -20.45
N LYS A 194 -4.67 0.33 -21.08
CA LYS A 194 -4.57 1.51 -21.93
C LYS A 194 -4.79 1.03 -23.37
N LYS A 195 -5.84 1.54 -24.03
CA LYS A 195 -6.04 1.34 -25.48
C LYS A 195 -4.89 1.92 -26.28
#